data_AF-A0A5N3UK33-F1
#
_entry.id   AF-A0A5N3UK33-F1
#
_cell.length_a   1.000
_cell.length_b   1.000
_cell.length_c   1.000
_cell.angle_alpha   90.00
_cell.angle_beta   90.00
_cell.angle_gamma   90.00
#
_symmetry.space_group_name_H-M   'P 1'
#
loop_
_entity.id
_entity.type
_entity.pdbx_description
1 polymer ?
#
loop_
_entity_poly.entity_id
_entity_poly.type
_entity_poly.pdbx_seq_one_letter_code
_entity_poly.pdbx_strand_id
1 'polypeptide(L)'
;KQDKPKAKHPKTHINQINKDQTQRTNTKKIFHSNGDQKKAGVAILISDKIDFKIKDVKRDKEGHYIMIKGSIQDEDITIINIYAPNIGEPQYVRQTLTSMKEEINSNTIIVGDFNTPLTTMDR
;
A
#
# COMPACT_ATOMS: atom_id res chain seq x y z
N LYS A 1 44.37 -6.53 1.81
CA LYS A 1 43.24 -6.56 2.78
C LYS A 1 41.95 -6.51 1.98
N GLN A 2 41.03 -7.41 2.34
CA GLN A 2 39.76 -7.75 1.71
C GLN A 2 38.77 -6.59 1.50
N ASP A 3 37.86 -6.87 0.55
CA ASP A 3 36.57 -6.30 0.20
C ASP A 3 35.76 -5.63 1.31
N LYS A 4 35.01 -4.59 0.91
CA LYS A 4 33.56 -4.51 1.15
C LYS A 4 32.87 -3.80 -0.03
N PRO A 5 31.99 -4.46 -0.81
CA PRO A 5 31.10 -3.75 -1.71
C PRO A 5 29.99 -3.09 -0.87
N LYS A 6 29.88 -1.77 -0.95
CA LYS A 6 28.69 -1.04 -0.46
C LYS A 6 27.52 -1.41 -1.35
N ALA A 7 26.66 -2.31 -0.87
CA ALA A 7 25.36 -2.56 -1.47
C ALA A 7 24.54 -1.26 -1.42
N LYS A 8 24.41 -0.59 -2.55
CA LYS A 8 23.39 0.45 -2.73
C LYS A 8 22.07 -0.26 -2.95
N HIS A 9 21.21 -0.26 -1.95
CA HIS A 9 19.81 -0.64 -2.12
C HIS A 9 19.19 0.21 -3.26
N PRO A 10 18.57 -0.40 -4.29
CA PRO A 10 17.81 0.38 -5.24
C PRO A 10 16.60 0.96 -4.50
N LYS A 11 16.66 2.26 -4.19
CA LYS A 11 15.49 3.05 -3.82
C LYS A 11 14.48 2.89 -4.96
N THR A 12 13.32 2.31 -4.66
CA THR A 12 12.21 2.15 -5.59
C THR A 12 11.71 3.52 -5.98
N HIS A 13 12.21 4.01 -7.12
CA HIS A 13 11.72 5.21 -7.76
C HIS A 13 10.36 4.85 -8.37
N ILE A 14 9.28 5.05 -7.62
CA ILE A 14 7.96 5.24 -8.23
C ILE A 14 7.97 6.67 -8.80
N ASN A 15 8.78 6.87 -9.84
CA ASN A 15 8.66 8.02 -10.70
C ASN A 15 7.24 8.00 -11.26
N GLN A 16 6.61 9.18 -11.27
CA GLN A 16 5.38 9.45 -12.01
C GLN A 16 5.38 8.60 -13.28
N ILE A 17 4.57 7.53 -13.29
CA ILE A 17 4.37 6.74 -14.48
C ILE A 17 3.64 7.70 -15.41
N ASN A 18 4.41 8.26 -16.34
CA ASN A 18 3.95 9.04 -17.46
C ASN A 18 2.72 8.36 -18.02
N LYS A 19 1.64 9.14 -18.19
CA LYS A 19 0.34 8.67 -18.70
C LYS A 19 0.39 7.98 -20.07
N ASP A 20 1.55 7.87 -20.74
CA ASP A 20 1.61 7.43 -22.14
C ASP A 20 2.66 6.37 -22.52
N GLN A 21 3.43 5.76 -21.60
CA GLN A 21 4.35 4.69 -22.03
C GLN A 21 4.44 3.51 -21.05
N THR A 22 3.47 2.60 -21.16
CA THR A 22 3.66 1.20 -20.75
C THR A 22 2.89 0.24 -21.68
N GLN A 23 3.20 0.28 -22.98
CA GLN A 23 2.86 -0.83 -23.87
C GLN A 23 3.88 -1.95 -23.66
N ARG A 24 3.59 -2.88 -22.74
CA ARG A 24 3.88 -4.33 -22.84
C ARG A 24 3.45 -5.05 -21.56
N THR A 25 2.62 -6.06 -21.76
CA THR A 25 2.19 -7.15 -20.84
C THR A 25 0.98 -6.87 -19.94
N ASN A 26 -0.10 -7.62 -20.21
CA ASN A 26 -1.29 -7.89 -19.39
C ASN A 26 -1.73 -6.76 -18.46
N THR A 27 -2.80 -6.07 -18.89
CA THR A 27 -3.51 -5.03 -18.15
C THR A 27 -3.69 -5.44 -16.68
N LYS A 28 -3.43 -4.50 -15.78
CA LYS A 28 -3.60 -4.64 -14.33
C LYS A 28 -4.37 -3.42 -13.88
N LYS A 29 -5.33 -3.58 -12.97
CA LYS A 29 -5.94 -2.44 -12.27
C LYS A 29 -4.92 -1.91 -11.24
N ILE A 30 -4.55 -0.64 -11.36
CA ILE A 30 -3.58 0.02 -10.47
C ILE A 30 -4.30 1.10 -9.65
N PHE A 31 -4.22 0.98 -8.33
CA PHE A 31 -4.67 2.00 -7.40
C PHE A 31 -3.48 2.54 -6.64
N HIS A 32 -3.40 3.85 -6.46
CA HIS A 32 -2.30 4.46 -5.71
C HIS A 32 -2.76 5.70 -4.93
N SER A 33 -1.98 6.03 -3.91
CA SER A 33 -2.05 7.28 -3.15
C SER A 33 -0.65 7.85 -3.04
N ASN A 34 -0.47 9.13 -3.38
CA ASN A 34 0.82 9.82 -3.34
C ASN A 34 0.67 11.13 -2.58
N GLY A 35 1.64 11.46 -1.73
CA GLY A 35 1.75 12.79 -1.13
C GLY A 35 2.46 13.80 -2.04
N ASP A 36 2.30 15.09 -1.72
CA ASP A 36 2.78 16.22 -2.54
C ASP A 36 4.30 16.27 -2.75
N GLN A 37 5.10 15.66 -1.87
CA GLN A 37 6.56 15.84 -1.84
C GLN A 37 7.41 14.58 -2.11
N LYS A 38 6.87 13.55 -2.77
CA LYS A 38 7.57 12.25 -3.00
C LYS A 38 8.06 11.56 -1.72
N LYS A 39 7.50 11.91 -0.57
CA LYS A 39 7.90 11.39 0.76
C LYS A 39 7.15 10.11 1.14
N ALA A 40 5.95 9.92 0.62
CA ALA A 40 5.13 8.73 0.83
C ALA A 40 4.31 8.42 -0.42
N GLY A 41 4.11 7.12 -0.65
CA GLY A 41 3.28 6.63 -1.73
C GLY A 41 3.03 5.14 -1.57
N VAL A 42 1.77 4.75 -1.71
CA VAL A 42 1.33 3.35 -1.65
C VAL A 42 0.57 2.99 -2.91
N ALA A 43 0.65 1.72 -3.30
CA ALA A 43 -0.09 1.20 -4.45
C ALA A 43 -0.64 -0.20 -4.18
N ILE A 44 -1.76 -0.51 -4.82
CA ILE A 44 -2.33 -1.86 -4.91
C ILE A 44 -2.47 -2.18 -6.40
N LEU A 45 -1.91 -3.31 -6.80
CA LEU A 45 -2.02 -3.84 -8.16
C LEU A 45 -2.88 -5.10 -8.13
N ILE A 46 -3.96 -5.10 -8.89
CA ILE A 46 -4.81 -6.28 -9.05
C ILE A 46 -4.60 -6.84 -10.45
N SER A 47 -4.31 -8.14 -10.51
CA SER A 47 -4.22 -8.89 -11.75
C SER A 47 -5.57 -8.92 -12.44
N ASP A 48 -5.63 -8.68 -13.75
CA ASP A 48 -6.88 -8.82 -14.53
C ASP A 48 -7.41 -10.25 -14.59
N LYS A 49 -6.62 -11.24 -14.14
CA LYS A 49 -7.10 -12.61 -13.91
C LYS A 49 -8.09 -12.70 -12.74
N ILE A 50 -8.12 -11.70 -11.88
CA ILE A 50 -9.03 -11.60 -10.75
C ILE A 50 -10.18 -10.68 -11.16
N ASP A 51 -11.39 -11.23 -11.20
CA ASP A 51 -12.60 -10.42 -11.41
C ASP A 51 -12.97 -9.64 -10.14
N PHE A 52 -12.14 -8.64 -9.83
CA PHE A 52 -12.36 -7.73 -8.73
C PHE A 52 -13.30 -6.61 -9.16
N LYS A 53 -14.51 -6.60 -8.59
CA LYS A 53 -15.51 -5.55 -8.79
C LYS A 53 -15.31 -4.46 -7.75
N ILE A 54 -14.86 -3.28 -8.17
CA ILE A 54 -14.58 -2.16 -7.27
C ILE A 54 -15.91 -1.53 -6.82
N LYS A 55 -16.06 -1.27 -5.53
CA LYS A 55 -17.20 -0.54 -4.94
C LYS A 55 -16.81 0.85 -4.48
N ASP A 56 -15.65 0.98 -3.82
CA ASP A 56 -15.17 2.26 -3.30
C ASP A 56 -13.63 2.28 -3.22
N VAL A 57 -13.04 3.47 -3.32
CA VAL A 57 -11.60 3.69 -3.17
C VAL A 57 -11.33 4.95 -2.37
N LYS A 58 -10.79 4.78 -1.16
CA LYS A 58 -10.36 5.86 -0.27
C LYS A 58 -8.85 6.02 -0.31
N ARG A 59 -8.41 7.24 -0.57
CA ARG A 59 -6.99 7.60 -0.75
C ARG A 59 -6.58 8.58 0.32
N ASP A 60 -5.46 8.31 0.96
CA ASP A 60 -4.83 9.27 1.86
C ASP A 60 -4.18 10.42 1.10
N LYS A 61 -4.43 11.65 1.53
CA LYS A 61 -3.88 12.84 0.87
C LYS A 61 -2.36 12.91 0.97
N GLU A 62 -1.79 12.40 2.06
CA GLU A 62 -0.35 12.40 2.28
C GLU A 62 0.34 11.17 1.66
N GLY A 63 -0.42 10.22 1.12
CA GLY A 63 0.10 9.04 0.44
C GLY A 63 0.49 7.89 1.38
N HIS A 64 0.08 7.93 2.64
CA HIS A 64 0.41 6.92 3.65
C HIS A 64 -0.53 5.72 3.65
N TYR A 65 -1.73 5.83 3.07
CA TYR A 65 -2.56 4.64 2.87
C TYR A 65 -3.44 4.73 1.62
N ILE A 66 -3.87 3.55 1.18
CA ILE A 66 -4.97 3.39 0.24
C ILE A 66 -5.86 2.25 0.71
N MET A 67 -7.17 2.47 0.67
CA MET A 67 -8.19 1.48 0.95
C MET A 67 -9.04 1.27 -0.30
N ILE A 68 -9.20 0.02 -0.70
CA ILE A 68 -10.11 -0.38 -1.76
C ILE A 68 -11.16 -1.32 -1.18
N LYS A 69 -12.42 -1.06 -1.50
CA LYS A 69 -13.52 -1.98 -1.25
C LYS A 69 -13.98 -2.54 -2.58
N GLY A 70 -14.27 -3.83 -2.59
CA GLY A 70 -14.79 -4.49 -3.78
C GLY A 70 -15.38 -5.84 -3.45
N SER A 71 -15.59 -6.65 -4.48
CA SER A 71 -15.94 -8.04 -4.34
C SER A 71 -15.21 -8.94 -5.33
N ILE A 72 -15.02 -10.20 -4.94
CA ILE A 72 -14.53 -11.30 -5.77
C ILE A 72 -15.54 -12.42 -5.60
N GLN A 73 -16.08 -12.95 -6.71
CA GLN A 73 -17.14 -13.99 -6.65
C GLN A 73 -18.33 -13.59 -5.74
N ASP A 74 -18.69 -12.30 -5.79
CA ASP A 74 -19.75 -11.68 -4.99
C ASP A 74 -19.53 -11.67 -3.46
N GLU A 75 -18.36 -12.09 -2.99
CA GLU A 75 -17.92 -11.88 -1.61
C GLU A 75 -17.25 -10.52 -1.45
N ASP A 76 -17.70 -9.74 -0.47
CA ASP A 76 -17.16 -8.42 -0.18
C ASP A 76 -15.79 -8.52 0.49
N ILE A 77 -14.85 -7.71 0.01
CA ILE A 77 -13.48 -7.64 0.50
C ILE A 77 -13.03 -6.19 0.61
N THR A 78 -12.33 -5.87 1.70
CA THR A 78 -11.65 -4.60 1.91
C THR A 78 -10.15 -4.85 1.92
N ILE A 79 -9.38 -4.14 1.10
CA ILE A 79 -7.91 -4.21 1.12
C ILE A 79 -7.38 -2.83 1.50
N ILE A 80 -6.59 -2.78 2.57
CA ILE A 80 -5.95 -1.57 3.09
C ILE A 80 -4.45 -1.77 3.00
N ASN A 81 -3.76 -0.90 2.25
CA ASN A 81 -2.30 -0.84 2.23
C ASN A 81 -1.83 0.41 2.98
N ILE A 82 -1.04 0.22 4.05
CA ILE A 82 -0.56 1.28 4.95
C ILE A 82 0.98 1.37 4.87
N TYR A 83 1.49 2.59 4.77
CA TYR A 83 2.89 2.93 4.93
C TYR A 83 3.06 3.89 6.12
N ALA A 84 3.56 3.38 7.23
CA ALA A 84 3.80 4.18 8.42
C ALA A 84 5.05 5.07 8.24
N PRO A 85 5.00 6.35 8.63
CA PRO A 85 6.19 7.21 8.60
C PRO A 85 7.23 6.77 9.65
N ASN A 86 8.53 6.92 9.35
CA ASN A 86 9.68 6.56 10.21
C ASN A 86 9.77 7.30 11.57
N ILE A 87 8.77 8.07 11.96
CA ILE A 87 8.73 8.75 13.26
C ILE A 87 7.32 8.56 13.82
N GLY A 88 7.22 7.92 14.98
CA GLY A 88 5.94 7.72 15.65
C GLY A 88 5.09 6.60 15.02
N GLU A 89 5.73 5.65 14.33
CA GLU A 89 5.16 4.52 13.61
C GLU A 89 4.08 3.78 14.41
N PRO A 90 4.32 3.35 15.67
CA PRO A 90 3.34 2.56 16.40
C PRO A 90 2.08 3.37 16.72
N GLN A 91 2.24 4.67 16.97
CA GLN A 91 1.13 5.58 17.23
C GLN A 91 0.36 5.87 15.95
N TYR A 92 1.07 6.11 14.84
CA TYR A 92 0.46 6.33 13.54
C TYR A 92 -0.40 5.15 13.11
N VAL A 93 0.14 3.92 13.18
CA VAL A 93 -0.61 2.71 12.81
C VAL A 93 -1.85 2.55 13.69
N ARG A 94 -1.73 2.73 15.01
CA ARG A 94 -2.88 2.67 15.93
C ARG A 94 -3.96 3.71 15.60
N GLN A 95 -3.57 4.96 15.37
CA GLN A 95 -4.51 6.04 15.05
C GLN A 95 -5.20 5.80 13.70
N THR A 96 -4.44 5.40 12.69
CA THR A 96 -4.96 5.06 11.35
C THR A 96 -5.98 3.93 11.45
N LEU A 97 -5.65 2.82 12.12
CA LEU A 97 -6.58 1.70 12.32
C LEU A 97 -7.82 2.11 13.13
N THR A 98 -7.65 2.92 14.17
CA THR A 98 -8.77 3.45 14.97
C THR A 98 -9.70 4.31 14.13
N SER A 99 -9.16 5.16 13.25
CA SER A 99 -9.94 6.01 12.34
C SER A 99 -10.70 5.21 11.28
N MET A 100 -10.23 4.00 10.97
CA MET A 100 -10.81 3.09 9.98
C MET A 100 -11.69 2.00 10.61
N LYS A 101 -11.92 2.01 11.93
CA LYS A 101 -12.59 0.91 12.64
C LYS A 101 -13.94 0.48 12.04
N GLU A 102 -14.73 1.44 11.56
CA GLU A 102 -16.05 1.18 10.95
C GLU A 102 -15.95 0.60 9.53
N GLU A 103 -14.78 0.71 8.90
CA GLU A 103 -14.49 0.17 7.57
C GLU A 103 -13.93 -1.26 7.63
N ILE A 104 -13.41 -1.64 8.80
CA ILE A 104 -12.76 -2.93 9.05
C ILE A 104 -13.81 -3.95 9.47
N ASN A 105 -13.83 -5.08 8.78
CA ASN A 105 -14.71 -6.21 9.03
C ASN A 105 -13.95 -7.55 8.92
N SER A 106 -14.65 -8.67 9.00
CA SER A 106 -14.07 -10.02 8.90
C SER A 106 -13.32 -10.29 7.59
N ASN A 107 -13.69 -9.59 6.52
CA ASN A 107 -13.15 -9.77 5.17
C ASN A 107 -12.21 -8.61 4.80
N THR A 108 -11.51 -8.05 5.80
CA THR A 108 -10.54 -6.99 5.61
C THR A 108 -9.11 -7.54 5.64
N ILE A 109 -8.35 -7.24 4.59
CA ILE A 109 -6.90 -7.51 4.52
C ILE A 109 -6.17 -6.18 4.74
N ILE A 110 -5.36 -6.12 5.79
CA ILE A 110 -4.48 -4.98 6.07
C ILE A 110 -3.05 -5.41 5.79
N VAL A 111 -2.40 -4.73 4.86
CA VAL A 111 -1.03 -4.98 4.44
C VAL A 111 -0.23 -3.69 4.52
N GLY A 112 1.09 -3.84 4.36
CA GLY A 112 1.99 -2.73 4.12
C GLY A 112 3.21 -2.79 5.01
N ASP A 113 3.88 -1.64 5.13
CA ASP A 113 5.07 -1.47 5.95
C ASP A 113 4.71 -0.60 7.15
N PHE A 114 4.58 -1.25 8.30
CA PHE A 114 4.22 -0.59 9.54
C PHE A 114 5.41 0.07 10.22
N ASN A 115 6.65 -0.15 9.75
CA ASN A 115 7.90 0.32 10.37
C ASN A 115 8.00 0.05 11.89
N THR A 116 7.20 -0.89 12.42
CA THR A 116 7.23 -1.33 13.81
C THR A 116 7.14 -2.84 13.88
N PRO A 117 7.88 -3.49 14.80
CA PRO A 117 7.61 -4.87 15.18
C PRO A 117 6.13 -5.00 15.59
N LEU A 118 5.45 -6.03 15.08
CA LEU A 118 4.09 -6.36 15.48
C LEU A 118 4.07 -7.18 16.77
N THR A 119 5.11 -7.97 16.96
CA THR A 119 5.36 -8.79 18.14
C THR A 119 6.79 -8.56 18.65
N THR A 120 7.08 -9.06 19.84
CA THR A 120 8.46 -9.08 20.37
C THR A 120 9.40 -9.96 19.56
N MET A 121 8.87 -10.90 18.79
CA MET A 121 9.64 -11.83 17.95
C MET A 121 10.10 -11.20 16.63
N ASP A 122 9.51 -10.07 16.22
CA ASP A 122 9.86 -9.36 14.99
C ASP A 122 11.03 -8.35 15.17
N ARG A 123 11.70 -8.38 16.33
CA ARG A 123 12.84 -7.49 16.68
C ARG A 123 14.19 -8.11 16.35
#